data_AF-A0AAE1Q577-F1
#
_entry.id   AF-A0AAE1Q577-F1
#
_cell.length_a   1.000
_cell.length_b   1.000
_cell.length_c   1.000
_cell.angle_alpha   90.00
_cell.angle_beta   90.00
_cell.angle_gamma   90.00
#
_symmetry.space_group_name_H-M   'P 1'
#
loop_
_entity.id
_entity.type
_entity.pdbx_description
1 polymer ?
#
loop_
_entity_poly.entity_id
_entity_poly.type
_entity_poly.pdbx_seq_one_letter_code
_entity_poly.pdbx_strand_id
1 'polypeptide(L)'
;MSQYGQLSTGAVIMEVLGSLLGQGLYGRLSTRRSNHMLVATWMIFGVVVGAGYRGSLIASLTLPRQPPRPETVEELVTAVERATIGSFGTSYKGFFMESDNSIYQDLGRLVHVGTNITKGLTDALTMKRAHVGGRQYVELSVAKYFTRIDGTSPIYNGRQDIIPSTTAWPIPHDAPYKPVFDKIIMTITEVSCKKKTVKMIMLKE
;
A
#
# COMPACT_ATOMS: atom_id res chain seq x y z
N MET A 1 -8.23 -7.30 -72.65
CA MET A 1 -9.22 -7.09 -71.57
C MET A 1 -9.45 -8.46 -70.95
N SER A 2 -9.12 -8.77 -69.69
CA SER A 2 -9.19 -8.01 -68.45
C SER A 2 -8.22 -8.64 -67.43
N GLN A 3 -7.26 -7.87 -66.90
CA GLN A 3 -6.35 -8.29 -65.82
C GLN A 3 -6.93 -7.78 -64.49
N TYR A 4 -7.69 -8.61 -63.79
CA TYR A 4 -7.97 -8.39 -62.37
C TYR A 4 -7.05 -9.32 -61.56
N GLY A 5 -5.96 -8.75 -61.04
CA GLY A 5 -5.11 -9.43 -60.09
C GLY A 5 -5.87 -9.64 -58.78
N GLN A 6 -6.25 -10.88 -58.49
CA GLN A 6 -6.73 -11.29 -57.18
C GLN A 6 -5.59 -11.12 -56.17
N LEU A 7 -5.64 -10.05 -55.39
CA LEU A 7 -4.88 -9.92 -54.15
C LEU A 7 -5.43 -11.00 -53.19
N SER A 8 -4.67 -12.08 -52.99
CA SER A 8 -4.96 -13.08 -51.97
C SER A 8 -5.05 -12.39 -50.61
N THR A 9 -6.21 -12.49 -49.96
CA THR A 9 -6.53 -11.79 -48.71
C THR A 9 -5.49 -12.06 -47.62
N GLY A 10 -4.90 -13.26 -47.60
CA GLY A 10 -3.84 -13.62 -46.67
C GLY A 10 -2.52 -12.87 -46.88
N ALA A 11 -2.17 -12.54 -48.14
CA ALA A 11 -0.96 -11.77 -48.44
C ALA A 11 -1.10 -10.32 -47.96
N VAL A 12 -2.29 -9.72 -48.11
CA VAL A 12 -2.59 -8.37 -47.63
C VAL A 12 -2.54 -8.31 -46.10
N ILE A 13 -3.09 -9.31 -45.41
CA ILE A 13 -3.04 -9.40 -43.94
C ILE A 13 -1.59 -9.50 -43.44
N MET A 14 -0.74 -10.30 -44.10
CA MET A 14 0.67 -10.41 -43.76
C MET A 14 1.45 -9.11 -44.02
N GLU A 15 1.11 -8.38 -45.07
CA GLU A 15 1.72 -7.08 -45.38
C GLU A 15 1.30 -5.98 -44.37
N VAL A 16 0.03 -6.01 -43.93
CA VAL A 16 -0.50 -5.13 -42.88
C VAL A 16 0.13 -5.45 -41.52
N LEU A 17 0.32 -6.73 -41.18
CA LEU A 17 1.01 -7.16 -39.96
C LEU A 17 2.51 -6.86 -40.00
N GLY A 18 3.17 -7.09 -41.13
CA GLY A 18 4.59 -6.79 -41.33
C GLY A 18 4.87 -5.30 -41.18
N SER A 19 4.07 -4.45 -41.84
CA SER A 19 4.17 -3.00 -41.69
C SER A 19 3.92 -2.51 -40.25
N LEU A 20 3.04 -3.17 -39.49
CA LEU A 20 2.80 -2.87 -38.07
C LEU A 20 3.97 -3.30 -37.16
N LEU A 21 4.65 -4.39 -37.50
CA LEU A 21 5.83 -4.89 -36.78
C LEU A 21 7.13 -4.17 -37.19
N GLY A 22 7.07 -3.20 -38.10
CA GLY A 22 8.24 -2.51 -38.65
C GLY A 22 9.06 -3.37 -39.61
N GLN A 23 8.55 -4.53 -40.02
CA GLN A 23 9.12 -5.39 -41.04
C GLN A 23 8.63 -4.87 -42.40
N GLY A 24 9.48 -4.07 -43.05
CA GLY A 24 9.11 -3.19 -44.16
C GLY A 24 8.26 -3.80 -45.29
N LEU A 25 7.55 -2.91 -45.99
CA LEU A 25 6.74 -3.23 -47.17
C LEU A 25 7.64 -3.78 -48.28
N TYR A 26 7.50 -5.08 -48.58
CA TYR A 26 8.19 -5.71 -49.70
C TYR A 26 7.59 -5.22 -51.04
N GLY A 27 8.17 -4.15 -51.59
CA GLY A 27 8.28 -3.94 -53.04
C GLY A 27 7.05 -3.48 -53.83
N ARG A 28 5.90 -3.16 -53.24
CA ARG A 28 4.72 -2.64 -53.98
C ARG A 28 4.12 -1.37 -53.36
N LEU A 29 4.86 -0.26 -53.47
CA LEU A 29 4.28 1.06 -53.27
C LEU A 29 3.28 1.36 -54.38
N SER A 30 1.99 1.36 -54.04
CA SER A 30 0.90 1.69 -54.95
C SER A 30 0.97 3.16 -55.39
N THR A 31 1.01 3.40 -56.69
CA THR A 31 1.14 4.73 -57.35
C THR A 31 -0.05 5.69 -57.18
N ARG A 32 -1.11 5.31 -56.45
CA ARG A 32 -2.37 6.06 -56.32
C ARG A 32 -2.39 6.90 -55.02
N ARG A 33 -2.71 8.21 -55.13
CA ARG A 33 -2.76 9.16 -53.98
C ARG A 33 -3.59 8.68 -52.78
N SER A 34 -4.72 8.00 -53.02
CA SER A 34 -5.58 7.45 -51.96
C SER A 34 -4.86 6.40 -51.09
N ASN A 35 -4.00 5.58 -51.70
CA ASN A 35 -3.28 4.54 -50.98
C ASN A 35 -2.12 5.13 -50.16
N HIS A 36 -1.53 6.24 -50.59
CA HIS A 36 -0.54 6.96 -49.78
C HIS A 36 -1.15 7.53 -48.50
N MET A 37 -2.37 8.08 -48.55
CA MET A 37 -3.05 8.56 -47.35
C MET A 37 -3.37 7.41 -46.39
N LEU A 38 -3.85 6.27 -46.90
CA LEU A 38 -4.16 5.09 -46.09
C LEU A 38 -2.90 4.53 -45.41
N VAL A 39 -1.79 4.37 -46.16
CA VAL A 39 -0.51 3.91 -45.62
C VAL A 39 0.06 4.92 -44.61
N ALA A 40 -0.04 6.22 -44.86
CA ALA A 40 0.42 7.24 -43.92
C ALA A 40 -0.37 7.20 -42.60
N THR A 41 -1.70 7.12 -42.66
CA THR A 41 -2.55 6.96 -41.47
C THR A 41 -2.26 5.66 -40.74
N TRP A 42 -2.03 4.56 -41.46
CA TRP A 42 -1.67 3.26 -40.89
C TRP A 42 -0.31 3.29 -40.18
N MET A 43 0.68 3.96 -40.76
CA MET A 43 2.00 4.14 -40.13
C MET A 43 1.90 4.98 -38.86
N ILE A 44 1.10 6.05 -38.86
CA ILE A 44 0.83 6.85 -37.65
C ILE A 44 0.17 5.98 -36.57
N PHE A 45 -0.82 5.17 -36.94
CA PHE A 45 -1.46 4.23 -36.03
C PHE A 45 -0.46 3.23 -35.42
N GLY A 46 0.38 2.60 -36.25
CA GLY A 46 1.41 1.66 -35.80
C GLY A 46 2.42 2.30 -34.84
N VAL A 47 2.82 3.55 -35.12
CA VAL A 47 3.70 4.32 -34.22
C VAL A 47 3.03 4.58 -32.88
N VAL A 48 1.77 5.04 -32.86
CA VAL A 48 1.04 5.32 -31.62
C VAL A 48 0.85 4.06 -30.77
N VAL A 49 0.42 2.96 -31.39
CA VAL A 49 0.22 1.68 -30.69
C VAL A 49 1.54 1.11 -30.18
N GLY A 50 2.59 1.12 -31.02
CA GLY A 50 3.92 0.63 -30.65
C GLY A 50 4.55 1.44 -29.52
N ALA A 51 4.46 2.77 -29.58
CA ALA A 51 4.96 3.65 -28.52
C ALA A 51 4.15 3.48 -27.22
N GLY A 52 2.82 3.40 -27.31
CA GLY A 52 1.95 3.20 -26.15
C GLY A 52 2.20 1.85 -25.45
N TYR A 53 2.32 0.77 -26.22
CA TYR A 53 2.63 -0.56 -25.69
C TYR A 53 3.99 -0.59 -24.99
N ARG A 54 5.04 -0.05 -25.64
CA ARG A 54 6.37 0.04 -25.02
C ARG A 54 6.34 0.88 -23.75
N GLY A 55 5.64 2.00 -23.74
CA GLY A 55 5.48 2.85 -22.55
C GLY A 55 4.80 2.12 -21.39
N SER A 56 3.70 1.42 -21.66
CA SER A 56 2.99 0.62 -20.65
C SER A 56 3.81 -0.57 -20.14
N LEU A 57 4.55 -1.23 -21.04
CA LEU A 57 5.44 -2.33 -20.69
C LEU A 57 6.59 -1.85 -19.81
N ILE A 58 7.25 -0.75 -20.18
CA ILE A 58 8.31 -0.14 -19.38
C ILE A 58 7.77 0.21 -18.00
N ALA A 59 6.61 0.86 -17.91
CA ALA A 59 5.99 1.17 -16.62
C ALA A 59 5.70 -0.09 -15.78
N SER A 60 5.19 -1.14 -16.40
CA SER A 60 4.88 -2.40 -15.72
C SER A 60 6.12 -3.18 -15.25
N LEU A 61 7.25 -3.00 -15.94
CA LEU A 61 8.52 -3.65 -15.60
C LEU A 61 9.37 -2.83 -14.63
N THR A 62 9.26 -1.50 -14.65
CA THR A 62 10.03 -0.61 -13.77
C THR A 62 9.38 -0.43 -12.40
N LEU A 63 8.06 -0.60 -12.28
CA LEU A 63 7.36 -0.55 -11.00
C LEU A 63 7.52 -1.90 -10.29
N PRO A 64 8.32 -1.99 -9.20
CA PRO A 64 8.38 -3.21 -8.42
C PRO A 64 6.99 -3.47 -7.84
N ARG A 65 6.43 -4.66 -8.09
CA ARG A 65 5.20 -5.11 -7.43
C ARG A 65 5.48 -5.19 -5.93
N GLN A 66 5.01 -4.18 -5.20
CA GLN A 66 4.97 -4.26 -3.75
C GLN A 66 3.97 -5.33 -3.34
N PRO A 67 4.29 -6.19 -2.35
CA PRO A 67 3.30 -7.11 -1.83
C PRO A 67 2.09 -6.32 -1.34
N PRO A 68 0.87 -6.86 -1.48
CA PRO A 68 -0.32 -6.20 -0.97
C PRO A 68 -0.11 -5.92 0.52
N ARG A 69 -0.20 -4.64 0.87
CA ARG A 69 -0.02 -4.13 2.21
C ARG A 69 -1.36 -4.28 2.93
N PRO A 70 -1.52 -5.19 3.92
CA PRO A 70 -2.72 -5.22 4.73
C PRO A 70 -2.90 -3.87 5.44
N GLU A 71 -3.97 -3.16 5.11
CA GLU A 71 -4.30 -1.86 5.69
C GLU A 71 -5.46 -1.94 6.69
N THR A 72 -6.26 -3.01 6.61
CA THR A 72 -7.42 -3.25 7.48
C THR A 72 -7.24 -4.48 8.36
N VAL A 73 -8.10 -4.62 9.36
CA VAL A 73 -8.07 -5.75 10.29
C VAL A 73 -8.42 -7.06 9.58
N GLU A 74 -9.34 -7.02 8.62
CA GLU A 74 -9.77 -8.16 7.82
C GLU A 74 -8.63 -8.68 6.93
N GLU A 75 -7.91 -7.76 6.27
CA GLU A 75 -6.72 -8.08 5.48
C GLU A 75 -5.60 -8.60 6.37
N LEU A 76 -5.46 -8.08 7.59
CA LEU A 76 -4.45 -8.53 8.54
C LEU A 76 -4.66 -10.00 8.95
N VAL A 77 -5.90 -10.38 9.28
CA VAL A 77 -6.25 -11.74 9.70
C VAL A 77 -6.00 -12.76 8.59
N THR A 78 -6.16 -12.36 7.33
CA THR A 78 -5.92 -13.24 6.17
C THR A 78 -4.46 -13.30 5.73
N ALA A 79 -3.71 -12.20 5.89
CA ALA A 79 -2.33 -12.11 5.44
C ALA A 79 -1.30 -12.72 6.43
N VAL A 80 -1.65 -12.81 7.71
CA VAL A 80 -0.69 -13.07 8.80
C VAL A 80 -1.00 -14.37 9.51
N GLU A 81 0.04 -15.18 9.78
CA GLU A 81 -0.10 -16.45 10.52
C GLU A 81 -0.22 -16.21 12.03
N ARG A 82 0.38 -15.13 12.54
CA ARG A 82 0.37 -14.80 13.97
C ARG A 82 0.54 -13.31 14.22
N ALA A 83 -0.32 -12.75 15.07
CA ALA A 83 -0.17 -11.41 15.59
C ALA A 83 0.49 -11.48 16.98
N THR A 84 1.49 -10.63 17.24
CA THR A 84 2.14 -10.53 18.55
C THR A 84 1.67 -9.27 19.25
N ILE A 85 1.43 -9.36 20.55
CA ILE A 85 1.10 -8.21 21.39
C ILE A 85 1.97 -8.23 22.66
N GLY A 86 2.24 -7.04 23.21
CA GLY A 86 2.95 -6.89 24.48
C GLY A 86 2.28 -7.63 25.64
N SER A 87 2.94 -7.69 26.80
CA SER A 87 2.43 -8.39 27.99
C SER A 87 1.07 -7.89 28.48
N PHE A 88 0.76 -6.60 28.27
CA PHE A 88 -0.55 -5.98 28.53
C PHE A 88 -1.66 -6.46 27.58
N GLY A 89 -1.33 -7.27 26.59
CA GLY A 89 -2.25 -7.78 25.58
C GLY A 89 -3.19 -8.89 26.03
N THR A 90 -3.05 -9.41 27.27
CA THR A 90 -3.97 -10.42 27.82
C THR A 90 -5.41 -9.93 27.82
N SER A 91 -5.65 -8.71 28.32
CA SER A 91 -6.99 -8.10 28.36
C SER A 91 -7.54 -7.85 26.96
N TYR A 92 -6.69 -7.40 26.03
CA TYR A 92 -7.08 -7.19 24.63
C TYR A 92 -7.45 -8.50 23.93
N LYS A 93 -6.71 -9.58 24.21
CA LYS A 93 -7.05 -10.91 23.69
C LYS A 93 -8.41 -11.38 24.19
N GLY A 94 -8.71 -11.17 25.48
CA GLY A 94 -10.04 -11.46 26.05
C GLY A 94 -11.13 -10.65 25.34
N PHE A 95 -10.93 -9.34 25.22
CA PHE A 95 -11.85 -8.44 24.52
C PHE A 95 -12.13 -8.87 23.07
N PHE A 96 -11.10 -9.27 22.33
CA PHE A 96 -11.25 -9.73 20.95
C PHE A 96 -12.04 -11.05 20.85
N MET A 97 -11.82 -11.97 21.79
CA MET A 97 -12.52 -13.26 21.84
C MET A 97 -13.99 -13.13 22.28
N GLU A 98 -14.29 -12.15 23.14
CA GLU A 98 -15.65 -11.86 23.64
C GLU A 98 -16.46 -10.96 22.71
N SER A 99 -15.85 -10.39 21.68
CA SER A 99 -16.53 -9.50 20.73
C SER A 99 -17.58 -10.25 19.90
N ASP A 100 -18.70 -9.58 19.59
CA ASP A 100 -19.74 -10.11 18.68
C ASP A 100 -19.28 -10.22 17.21
N ASN A 101 -18.18 -9.56 16.85
CA ASN A 101 -17.68 -9.57 15.48
C ASN A 101 -16.71 -10.74 15.25
N SER A 102 -17.02 -11.58 14.26
CA SER A 102 -16.21 -12.74 13.88
C SER A 102 -14.77 -12.38 13.52
N ILE A 103 -14.52 -11.21 12.92
CA ILE A 103 -13.18 -10.74 12.54
C ILE A 103 -12.32 -10.51 13.78
N TYR A 104 -12.88 -9.91 14.84
CA TYR A 104 -12.16 -9.71 16.08
C TYR A 104 -11.93 -11.03 16.82
N GLN A 105 -12.88 -11.96 16.78
CA GLN A 105 -12.67 -13.30 17.34
C GLN A 105 -11.51 -14.03 16.66
N ASP A 106 -11.44 -13.97 15.33
CA ASP A 106 -10.35 -14.58 14.56
C ASP A 106 -9.01 -13.88 14.84
N LEU A 107 -9.00 -12.55 14.96
CA LEU A 107 -7.83 -11.81 15.43
C LEU A 107 -7.40 -12.27 16.82
N GLY A 108 -8.34 -12.42 17.76
CA GLY A 108 -8.09 -12.89 19.13
C GLY A 108 -7.44 -14.28 19.17
N ARG A 109 -7.83 -15.18 18.25
CA ARG A 109 -7.21 -16.51 18.09
C ARG A 109 -5.77 -16.43 17.59
N LEU A 110 -5.50 -15.53 16.64
CA LEU A 110 -4.17 -15.31 16.06
C LEU A 110 -3.21 -14.55 17.00
N VAL A 111 -3.74 -13.82 17.98
CA VAL A 111 -2.95 -13.01 18.91
C VAL A 111 -2.21 -13.87 19.94
N HIS A 112 -0.91 -13.66 20.00
CA HIS A 112 0.00 -14.21 21.00
C HIS A 112 0.53 -13.11 21.92
N VAL A 113 0.33 -13.32 23.21
CA VAL A 113 0.69 -12.37 24.26
C VAL A 113 2.09 -12.68 24.80
N GLY A 114 2.87 -11.63 25.10
CA GLY A 114 4.12 -11.74 25.85
C GLY A 114 5.38 -11.41 25.06
N THR A 115 5.26 -10.88 23.84
CA THR A 115 6.43 -10.53 23.02
C THR A 115 6.84 -9.07 23.26
N ASN A 116 8.14 -8.82 23.44
CA ASN A 116 8.67 -7.45 23.45
C ASN A 116 8.52 -6.80 22.06
N ILE A 117 8.33 -5.49 21.99
CA ILE A 117 8.08 -4.76 20.73
C ILE A 117 9.20 -4.96 19.71
N THR A 118 10.47 -4.89 20.14
CA THR A 118 11.61 -5.10 19.24
C THR A 118 11.58 -6.49 18.63
N LYS A 119 11.38 -7.53 19.44
CA LYS A 119 11.23 -8.91 18.97
C LYS A 119 10.01 -9.08 18.06
N GLY A 120 8.86 -8.50 18.41
CA GLY A 120 7.64 -8.57 17.61
C GLY A 120 7.79 -7.91 16.24
N LEU A 121 8.48 -6.76 16.18
CA LEU A 121 8.79 -6.05 14.95
C LEU A 121 9.86 -6.77 14.10
N THR A 122 10.88 -7.36 14.74
CA THR A 122 11.87 -8.20 14.03
C THR A 122 11.23 -9.48 13.46
N ASP A 123 10.31 -10.10 14.22
CA ASP A 123 9.52 -11.24 13.75
C ASP A 123 8.64 -10.84 12.55
N ALA A 124 8.07 -9.63 12.54
CA ALA A 124 7.27 -9.13 11.42
C ALA A 124 8.10 -8.88 10.14
N LEU A 125 9.41 -8.64 10.28
CA LEU A 125 10.31 -8.50 9.13
C LEU A 125 10.77 -9.83 8.53
N THR A 126 10.87 -10.86 9.36
CA THR A 126 11.50 -12.13 8.98
C THR A 126 10.49 -13.26 8.76
N MET A 127 9.33 -13.17 9.41
CA MET A 127 8.27 -14.17 9.38
C MET A 127 6.96 -13.52 8.90
N LYS A 128 5.97 -14.35 8.54
CA LYS A 128 4.60 -13.88 8.22
C LYS A 128 3.83 -13.53 9.50
N ARG A 129 4.34 -12.52 10.22
CA ARG A 129 3.84 -12.08 11.52
C ARG A 129 3.56 -10.58 11.52
N ALA A 130 2.71 -10.15 12.44
CA ALA A 130 2.46 -8.74 12.71
C ALA A 130 2.66 -8.44 14.19
N HIS A 131 2.92 -7.17 14.50
CA HIS A 131 2.95 -6.69 15.87
C HIS A 131 1.81 -5.70 16.10
N VAL A 132 1.02 -5.95 17.13
CA VAL A 132 -0.09 -5.11 17.57
C VAL A 132 0.34 -4.35 18.82
N GLY A 133 0.19 -3.03 18.79
CA GLY A 133 0.52 -2.16 19.91
C GLY A 133 -0.08 -0.77 19.73
N GLY A 134 0.09 0.08 20.74
CA GLY A 134 -0.36 1.47 20.65
C GLY A 134 0.34 2.19 19.50
N ARG A 135 -0.42 2.83 18.61
CA ARG A 135 0.09 3.44 17.38
C ARG A 135 1.31 4.32 17.60
N GLN A 136 1.23 5.25 18.54
CA GLN A 136 2.31 6.19 18.87
C GLN A 136 3.58 5.45 19.35
N TYR A 137 3.40 4.39 20.13
CA TYR A 137 4.50 3.59 20.67
C TYR A 137 5.18 2.76 19.58
N VAL A 138 4.40 2.20 18.65
CA VAL A 138 4.92 1.48 17.48
C VAL A 138 5.65 2.44 16.54
N GLU A 139 5.06 3.60 16.23
CA GLU A 139 5.70 4.63 15.39
C GLU A 139 7.05 5.08 15.96
N LEU A 140 7.11 5.33 17.27
CA LEU A 140 8.36 5.69 17.95
C LEU A 140 9.40 4.56 17.89
N SER A 141 8.97 3.33 18.13
CA SER A 141 9.87 2.18 18.13
C SER A 141 10.42 1.90 16.74
N VAL A 142 9.62 2.07 15.70
CA VAL A 142 10.05 1.98 14.30
C VAL A 142 11.02 3.11 13.96
N ALA A 143 10.72 4.35 14.37
CA ALA A 143 11.62 5.49 14.18
C ALA A 143 12.98 5.29 14.84
N LYS A 144 12.99 4.76 16.07
CA LYS A 144 14.20 4.59 16.89
C LYS A 144 15.05 3.40 16.49
N TYR A 145 14.45 2.26 16.16
CA TYR A 145 15.16 0.99 16.02
C TYR A 145 15.17 0.42 14.59
N PHE A 146 14.25 0.85 13.72
CA PHE A 146 14.03 0.25 12.40
C PHE A 146 14.08 1.26 11.25
N THR A 147 14.45 2.51 11.53
CA THR A 147 14.67 3.53 10.50
C THR A 147 16.16 3.60 10.18
N ARG A 148 16.49 3.45 8.91
CA ARG A 148 17.87 3.51 8.41
C ARG A 148 18.35 4.96 8.35
N ILE A 149 19.65 5.15 8.15
CA ILE A 149 20.28 6.48 8.04
C ILE A 149 19.71 7.28 6.86
N ASP A 150 19.23 6.59 5.82
CA ASP A 150 18.57 7.18 4.65
C ASP A 150 17.09 7.60 4.91
N GLY A 151 16.58 7.38 6.13
CA GLY A 151 15.20 7.69 6.51
C GLY A 151 14.17 6.65 6.06
N THR A 152 14.59 5.56 5.40
CA THR A 152 13.69 4.47 5.00
C THR A 152 13.46 3.49 6.16
N SER A 153 12.25 2.96 6.25
CA SER A 153 11.93 1.87 7.18
C SER A 153 11.30 0.69 6.44
N PRO A 154 11.77 -0.54 6.67
CA PRO A 154 11.17 -1.74 6.08
C PRO A 154 9.86 -2.14 6.78
N ILE A 155 9.52 -1.49 7.89
CA ILE A 155 8.29 -1.70 8.64
C ILE A 155 7.31 -0.57 8.34
N TYR A 156 6.04 -0.92 8.25
CA TYR A 156 4.96 0.03 8.09
C TYR A 156 3.86 -0.25 9.11
N ASN A 157 3.03 0.77 9.36
CA ASN A 157 1.83 0.62 10.17
C ASN A 157 0.60 0.54 9.27
N GLY A 158 -0.33 -0.37 9.57
CA GLY A 158 -1.62 -0.40 8.90
C GLY A 158 -2.37 0.93 9.06
N ARG A 159 -3.17 1.29 8.06
CA ARG A 159 -3.92 2.55 8.04
C ARG A 159 -5.00 2.58 9.12
N GLN A 160 -5.68 1.47 9.35
CA GLN A 160 -6.78 1.35 10.29
C GLN A 160 -6.28 1.06 11.71
N ASP A 161 -6.82 1.78 12.69
CA ASP A 161 -6.63 1.44 14.10
C ASP A 161 -7.60 0.29 14.46
N ILE A 162 -7.09 -0.78 15.08
CA ILE A 162 -7.89 -1.94 15.50
C ILE A 162 -8.92 -1.54 16.57
N ILE A 163 -8.47 -0.73 17.53
CA ILE A 163 -9.31 -0.10 18.54
C ILE A 163 -8.90 1.37 18.58
N PRO A 164 -9.85 2.32 18.52
CA PRO A 164 -9.54 3.73 18.73
C PRO A 164 -9.00 3.92 20.14
N SER A 165 -7.70 4.12 20.27
CA SER A 165 -7.04 4.29 21.55
C SER A 165 -7.08 5.75 21.99
N THR A 166 -7.69 6.01 23.14
CA THR A 166 -7.57 7.31 23.83
C THR A 166 -6.55 7.20 24.96
N THR A 167 -5.66 8.17 25.06
CA THR A 167 -4.79 8.34 26.23
C THR A 167 -5.49 9.22 27.25
N ALA A 168 -5.47 8.79 28.51
CA ALA A 168 -6.07 9.51 29.63
C ALA A 168 -5.18 9.41 30.87
N TRP A 169 -5.34 10.37 31.78
CA TRP A 169 -4.66 10.38 33.07
C TRP A 169 -5.57 9.74 34.12
N PRO A 170 -5.13 8.68 34.83
CA PRO A 170 -5.90 8.14 35.93
C PRO A 170 -5.86 9.14 37.09
N ILE A 171 -7.01 9.63 37.50
CA ILE A 171 -7.16 10.56 38.63
C ILE A 171 -7.99 9.84 39.70
N PRO A 172 -7.57 9.86 40.99
CA PRO A 172 -8.38 9.31 42.08
C PRO A 172 -9.79 9.89 42.10
N HIS A 173 -10.75 9.05 42.49
CA HIS A 173 -12.12 9.49 42.68
C HIS A 173 -12.16 10.64 43.70
N ASP A 174 -12.96 11.68 43.42
CA ASP A 174 -13.11 12.89 44.25
C ASP A 174 -11.84 13.73 44.48
N ALA A 175 -10.82 13.61 43.61
CA ALA A 175 -9.63 14.45 43.71
C ALA A 175 -10.01 15.95 43.61
N PRO A 176 -9.69 16.79 44.62
CA PRO A 176 -10.11 18.19 44.65
C PRO A 176 -9.47 19.03 43.54
N TYR A 177 -8.37 18.57 42.97
CA TYR A 177 -7.66 19.21 41.87
C TYR A 177 -8.19 18.82 40.48
N LYS A 178 -9.12 17.85 40.36
CA LYS A 178 -9.63 17.38 39.07
C LYS A 178 -10.19 18.52 38.19
N PRO A 179 -11.03 19.44 38.70
CA PRO A 179 -11.57 20.52 37.86
C PRO A 179 -10.49 21.45 37.30
N VAL A 180 -9.44 21.71 38.09
CA VAL A 180 -8.30 22.55 37.68
C VAL A 180 -7.45 21.82 36.64
N PHE A 181 -7.18 20.53 36.86
CA PHE A 181 -6.43 19.69 35.92
C PHE A 181 -7.13 19.59 34.56
N ASP A 182 -8.44 19.29 34.56
CA ASP A 182 -9.25 19.20 33.34
C ASP A 182 -9.21 20.51 32.54
N LYS A 183 -9.31 21.66 33.22
CA LYS A 183 -9.21 22.98 32.59
C LYS A 183 -7.85 23.23 31.94
N ILE A 184 -6.76 22.82 32.58
CA ILE A 184 -5.41 22.97 32.05
C ILE A 184 -5.21 22.08 30.82
N ILE A 185 -5.62 20.81 30.88
CA ILE A 185 -5.52 19.89 29.75
C ILE A 185 -6.34 20.38 28.56
N MET A 186 -7.54 20.92 28.79
CA MET A 186 -8.37 21.50 27.75
C MET A 186 -7.67 22.71 27.09
N THR A 187 -7.19 23.66 27.90
CA THR A 187 -6.44 24.82 27.40
C THR A 187 -5.23 24.40 26.56
N ILE A 188 -4.45 23.42 27.02
CA ILE A 188 -3.30 22.90 26.28
C ILE A 188 -3.74 22.29 24.94
N THR A 189 -4.85 21.55 24.93
CA THR A 189 -5.39 20.86 23.74
C THR A 189 -5.99 21.82 22.72
N GLU A 190 -6.56 22.94 23.16
CA GLU A 190 -7.11 23.98 22.29
C GLU A 190 -6.01 24.83 21.64
N VAL A 191 -4.96 25.17 22.41
CA VAL A 191 -3.82 25.97 21.92
C VAL A 191 -2.86 25.12 21.08
N SER A 192 -2.64 23.88 21.49
CA SER A 192 -1.85 22.90 20.73
C SER A 192 -2.73 22.30 19.65
N CYS A 193 -2.50 22.64 18.38
CA CYS A 193 -3.02 21.81 17.30
C CYS A 193 -2.58 20.36 17.55
N LYS A 194 -3.54 19.45 17.83
CA LYS A 194 -3.31 18.09 18.38
C LYS A 194 -2.18 17.29 17.71
N LYS A 195 -1.89 17.57 16.43
CA LYS A 195 -0.81 16.93 15.65
C LYS A 195 0.61 17.42 15.97
N LYS A 196 0.78 18.64 16.51
CA LYS A 196 2.10 19.30 16.63
C LYS A 196 2.81 19.03 17.97
N THR A 197 2.05 18.85 19.05
CA THR A 197 2.61 18.66 20.40
C THR A 197 3.08 17.23 20.66
N VAL A 198 2.34 16.21 20.17
CA VAL A 198 2.78 14.80 20.27
C VAL A 198 4.11 14.59 19.53
N LYS A 199 4.28 15.20 18.35
CA LYS A 199 5.53 15.10 17.57
C LYS A 199 6.72 15.79 18.25
N MET A 200 6.49 16.86 19.01
CA MET A 200 7.56 17.59 19.72
C MET A 200 8.02 16.88 21.00
N ILE A 201 7.12 16.23 21.74
CA ILE A 201 7.49 15.47 22.95
C ILE A 201 8.27 14.20 22.56
N MET A 202 7.88 13.55 21.47
CA MET A 202 8.48 12.29 21.01
C MET A 202 9.86 12.45 20.33
N LEU A 203 10.29 13.67 20.00
CA LEU A 203 11.58 13.97 19.36
C LEU A 203 12.62 14.54 20.34
N LYS A 204 12.27 14.64 21.63
CA LYS A 204 13.10 15.30 22.64
C LYS A 204 13.77 14.33 23.64
N GLU A 205 13.65 13.03 23.40
CA GLU A 205 14.38 11.94 24.06
C GLU A 205 15.25 11.18 23.05
#